data_AF-A0A1I7UWJ1-F1
#
_entry.id   AF-A0A1I7UWJ1-F1
#
_cell.length_a   1.000
_cell.length_b   1.000
_cell.length_c   1.000
_cell.angle_alpha   90.00
_cell.angle_beta   90.00
_cell.angle_gamma   90.00
#
_symmetry.space_group_name_H-M   'P 1'
#
loop_
_entity.id
_entity.type
_entity.pdbx_description
1 polymer ?
#
loop_
_entity_poly.entity_id
_entity_poly.type
_entity_poly.pdbx_seq_one_letter_code
_entity_poly.pdbx_strand_id
1 'polypeptide(L)'
;MSSIETLSGLPELPFSHVLKHVDYQSLQALRKVCHHFRNFIDCIVPASRITEIEIEHGTEANIFQFMENGRKTKISYQYHEKGCIVIRKNDGLKYKNNLENEDFFDCFWRDFEIILKHQKSVLNNFHVIIRHHTRNSEKTGVFLEHFQRTLASMTPKLQVKNLELEVLNLNQAQSVLPFVNSERIEKLVIFVYKDHFRIRLDTSEMTKLEIWKNSFSSGIFELGKERSDVIVTEGRINAPEINGKILLAAKNVSFLI
;
A
#
# COMPACT_ATOMS: atom_id res chain seq x y z
N MET A 1 -30.94 -35.99 16.67
CA MET A 1 -30.34 -35.25 15.54
C MET A 1 -29.98 -33.88 16.08
N SER A 2 -28.71 -33.58 16.30
CA SER A 2 -28.30 -32.27 16.82
C SER A 2 -28.37 -31.27 15.67
N SER A 3 -29.30 -30.33 15.79
CA SER A 3 -29.40 -29.15 14.93
C SER A 3 -28.20 -28.24 15.20
N ILE A 4 -27.39 -27.96 14.18
CA ILE A 4 -26.51 -26.78 14.24
C ILE A 4 -27.44 -25.58 14.09
N GLU A 5 -27.87 -24.99 15.21
CA GLU A 5 -28.79 -23.84 15.20
C GLU A 5 -28.05 -22.51 15.04
N THR A 6 -26.73 -22.49 15.24
CA THR A 6 -25.94 -21.25 15.21
C THR A 6 -24.59 -21.44 14.52
N LEU A 7 -24.08 -20.36 13.91
CA LEU A 7 -22.78 -20.33 13.23
C LEU A 7 -21.61 -20.70 14.17
N SER A 8 -21.73 -20.37 15.46
CA SER A 8 -20.75 -20.73 16.49
C SER A 8 -20.75 -22.21 16.88
N GLY A 9 -21.80 -22.96 16.50
CA GLY A 9 -21.88 -24.40 16.69
C GLY A 9 -21.29 -25.21 15.54
N LEU A 10 -20.81 -24.56 14.47
CA LEU A 10 -20.14 -25.27 13.38
C LEU A 10 -18.79 -25.83 13.84
N PRO A 11 -18.45 -27.08 13.47
CA PRO A 11 -17.11 -27.60 13.68
C PRO A 11 -16.07 -26.76 12.91
N GLU A 12 -14.82 -26.82 13.37
CA GLU A 12 -13.72 -26.01 12.82
C GLU A 12 -13.50 -26.21 11.32
N LEU A 13 -13.64 -27.45 10.83
CA LEU A 13 -13.44 -27.77 9.41
C LEU A 13 -14.48 -27.08 8.51
N PRO A 14 -15.80 -27.25 8.69
CA PRO A 14 -16.82 -26.47 7.97
C PRO A 14 -16.63 -24.96 8.11
N PHE A 15 -16.34 -24.45 9.30
CA PHE A 15 -16.18 -23.02 9.52
C PHE A 15 -14.97 -22.46 8.75
N SER A 16 -13.84 -23.16 8.74
CA SER A 16 -12.67 -22.78 7.93
C SER A 16 -12.96 -22.72 6.42
N HIS A 17 -13.85 -23.59 5.92
CA HIS A 17 -14.27 -23.56 4.52
C HIS A 17 -15.12 -22.33 4.23
N VAL A 18 -16.07 -21.99 5.12
CA VAL A 18 -16.87 -20.76 5.00
C VAL A 18 -15.96 -19.54 4.91
N LEU A 19 -14.97 -19.43 5.80
CA LEU A 19 -14.08 -18.26 5.86
C LEU A 19 -13.25 -18.05 4.59
N LYS A 20 -12.99 -19.07 3.77
CA LYS A 20 -12.34 -18.92 2.46
C LYS A 20 -13.18 -18.16 1.44
N HIS A 21 -14.50 -18.09 1.65
CA HIS A 21 -15.45 -17.43 0.75
C HIS A 21 -15.90 -16.06 1.24
N VAL A 22 -15.53 -15.68 2.46
CA VAL A 22 -15.85 -14.38 3.07
C VAL A 22 -14.90 -13.31 2.55
N ASP A 23 -15.39 -12.10 2.26
CA ASP A 23 -14.52 -10.95 1.93
C ASP A 23 -13.85 -10.39 3.20
N TYR A 24 -12.79 -9.61 3.03
CA TYR A 24 -12.02 -9.09 4.16
C TYR A 24 -12.89 -8.26 5.12
N GLN A 25 -13.82 -7.46 4.59
CA GLN A 25 -14.65 -6.60 5.42
C GLN A 25 -15.62 -7.39 6.31
N SER A 26 -16.25 -8.40 5.73
CA SER A 26 -17.14 -9.33 6.41
C SER A 26 -16.35 -10.22 7.38
N LEU A 27 -15.11 -10.59 7.04
CA LEU A 27 -14.20 -11.29 7.94
C LEU A 27 -13.90 -10.44 9.19
N GLN A 28 -13.58 -9.16 9.01
CA GLN A 28 -13.36 -8.24 10.13
C GLN A 28 -14.62 -7.98 10.95
N ALA A 29 -15.80 -7.92 10.32
CA ALA A 29 -17.06 -7.84 11.04
C ALA A 29 -17.28 -9.08 11.92
N LEU A 30 -17.08 -10.28 11.36
CA LEU A 30 -17.20 -11.56 12.07
C LEU A 30 -16.22 -11.68 13.23
N ARG A 31 -14.96 -11.25 13.03
CA ARG A 31 -13.92 -11.17 14.07
C ARG A 31 -14.32 -10.28 15.26
N LYS A 32 -15.21 -9.30 15.04
CA LYS A 32 -15.71 -8.38 16.08
C LYS A 32 -16.95 -8.91 16.80
N VAL A 33 -17.62 -9.96 16.32
CA VAL A 33 -18.86 -10.49 16.91
C VAL A 33 -18.63 -11.14 18.28
N CYS A 34 -17.67 -12.06 18.41
CA CYS A 34 -17.40 -12.74 19.68
C CYS A 34 -15.94 -13.21 19.80
N HIS A 35 -15.52 -13.55 21.03
CA HIS A 35 -14.16 -14.03 21.31
C HIS A 35 -13.82 -15.33 20.58
N HIS A 36 -14.78 -16.24 20.41
CA HIS A 36 -14.54 -17.50 19.71
C HIS A 36 -14.14 -17.26 18.24
N PHE A 37 -14.92 -16.47 17.50
CA PHE A 37 -14.58 -16.13 16.11
C PHE A 37 -13.30 -15.32 16.01
N ARG A 38 -13.07 -14.38 16.94
CA ARG A 38 -11.82 -13.62 16.99
C ARG A 38 -10.61 -14.54 17.08
N ASN A 39 -10.60 -15.41 18.08
CA ASN A 39 -9.49 -16.32 18.33
C ASN A 39 -9.31 -17.28 17.15
N PHE A 40 -10.41 -17.83 16.60
CA PHE A 40 -10.34 -18.73 15.46
C PHE A 40 -9.75 -18.06 14.21
N ILE A 41 -10.25 -16.87 13.84
CA ILE A 41 -9.78 -16.11 12.67
C ILE A 41 -8.31 -15.70 12.86
N ASP A 42 -7.92 -15.27 14.06
CA ASP A 42 -6.55 -14.88 14.39
C ASP A 42 -5.59 -16.07 14.37
N CYS A 43 -6.07 -17.29 14.65
CA CYS A 43 -5.29 -18.51 14.53
C CYS A 43 -5.12 -18.97 13.07
N ILE A 44 -6.21 -19.05 12.30
CA ILE A 44 -6.15 -19.64 10.95
C ILE A 44 -5.70 -18.65 9.87
N VAL A 45 -5.86 -17.35 10.12
CA VAL A 45 -5.49 -16.22 9.24
C VAL A 45 -5.90 -16.49 7.78
N PRO A 46 -7.20 -16.43 7.43
CA PRO A 46 -7.66 -16.71 6.07
C PRO A 46 -7.02 -15.76 5.06
N ALA A 47 -6.68 -16.26 3.87
CA ALA A 47 -6.15 -15.40 2.82
C ALA A 47 -7.24 -14.42 2.33
N SER A 48 -6.90 -13.14 2.18
CA SER A 48 -7.76 -12.15 1.53
C SER A 48 -7.73 -12.33 0.00
N ARG A 49 -8.71 -11.74 -0.69
CA ARG A 49 -8.73 -11.61 -2.16
C ARG A 49 -8.40 -10.19 -2.60
N ILE A 50 -7.69 -9.46 -1.76
CA ILE A 50 -7.30 -8.08 -2.05
C ILE A 50 -6.28 -8.10 -3.17
N THR A 51 -6.56 -7.30 -4.19
CA THR A 51 -5.72 -7.18 -5.38
C THR A 51 -4.92 -5.90 -5.38
N GLU A 52 -5.37 -4.88 -4.67
CA GLU A 52 -4.74 -3.57 -4.66
C GLU A 52 -4.76 -2.96 -3.27
N ILE A 53 -3.64 -2.34 -2.90
CA ILE A 53 -3.45 -1.62 -1.65
C ILE A 53 -2.86 -0.25 -1.97
N GLU A 54 -3.40 0.79 -1.37
CA GLU A 54 -2.84 2.14 -1.37
C GLU A 54 -2.81 2.67 0.06
N ILE A 55 -1.66 3.21 0.45
CA ILE A 55 -1.49 3.92 1.71
C ILE A 55 -1.01 5.34 1.43
N GLU A 56 -1.53 6.29 2.19
CA GLU A 56 -1.08 7.67 2.17
C GLU A 56 -0.82 8.14 3.59
N HIS A 57 0.42 8.59 3.82
CA HIS A 57 0.82 9.23 5.05
C HIS A 57 0.78 10.75 4.90
N GLY A 58 0.06 11.41 5.81
CA GLY A 58 -0.04 12.86 5.91
C GLY A 58 0.10 13.34 7.35
N THR A 59 0.18 14.67 7.53
CA THR A 59 0.45 15.31 8.83
C THR A 59 -0.65 15.06 9.87
N GLU A 60 -1.91 15.13 9.43
CA GLU A 60 -3.10 15.06 10.30
C GLU A 60 -4.02 13.91 9.94
N ALA A 61 -3.66 13.13 8.91
CA ALA A 61 -4.43 11.96 8.53
C ALA A 61 -3.55 10.93 7.84
N ASN A 62 -3.82 9.67 8.15
CA ASN A 62 -3.39 8.56 7.33
C ASN A 62 -4.59 8.01 6.56
N ILE A 63 -4.36 7.62 5.32
CA ILE A 63 -5.38 7.04 4.45
C ILE A 63 -4.93 5.63 4.11
N PHE A 64 -5.89 4.72 4.18
CA PHE A 64 -5.73 3.34 3.78
C PHE A 64 -6.82 2.95 2.80
N GLN A 65 -6.46 2.44 1.64
CA GLN A 65 -7.37 2.05 0.59
C GLN A 65 -7.02 0.66 0.06
N PHE A 66 -8.03 -0.12 -0.26
CA PHE A 66 -7.85 -1.42 -0.87
C PHE A 66 -8.99 -1.79 -1.82
N MET A 67 -8.69 -2.68 -2.76
CA MET A 67 -9.67 -3.26 -3.69
C MET A 67 -9.78 -4.77 -3.47
N GLU A 68 -11.00 -5.26 -3.33
CA GLU A 68 -11.31 -6.69 -3.23
C GLU A 68 -12.59 -6.99 -4.01
N ASN A 69 -12.55 -8.03 -4.86
CA ASN A 69 -13.69 -8.42 -5.70
C ASN A 69 -14.29 -7.24 -6.51
N GLY A 70 -13.44 -6.33 -7.00
CA GLY A 70 -13.85 -5.14 -7.76
C GLY A 70 -14.49 -4.02 -6.94
N ARG A 71 -14.56 -4.15 -5.61
CA ARG A 71 -15.10 -3.11 -4.72
C ARG A 71 -14.00 -2.34 -4.04
N LYS A 72 -14.16 -1.03 -3.97
CA LYS A 72 -13.16 -0.12 -3.42
C LYS A 72 -13.54 0.32 -2.01
N THR A 73 -12.60 0.15 -1.09
CA THR A 73 -12.71 0.63 0.28
C THR A 73 -11.66 1.68 0.54
N LYS A 74 -12.06 2.83 1.08
CA LYS A 74 -11.16 3.88 1.56
C LYS A 74 -11.45 4.17 3.03
N ILE A 75 -10.44 4.12 3.87
CA ILE A 75 -10.49 4.45 5.28
C ILE A 75 -9.55 5.64 5.51
N SER A 76 -10.02 6.66 6.20
CA SER A 76 -9.21 7.80 6.63
C SER A 76 -9.21 7.84 8.15
N TYR A 77 -8.02 7.83 8.73
CA TYR A 77 -7.78 7.98 10.16
C TYR A 77 -7.28 9.39 10.37
N GLN A 78 -8.13 10.24 10.94
CA GLN A 78 -7.88 11.68 11.07
C GLN A 78 -7.61 12.02 12.53
N TYR A 79 -6.61 12.87 12.75
CA TYR A 79 -6.34 13.46 14.03
C TYR A 79 -7.57 14.25 14.52
N HIS A 80 -7.84 14.14 15.81
CA HIS A 80 -8.80 14.97 16.51
C HIS A 80 -8.29 15.19 17.95
N GLU A 81 -8.55 16.36 18.53
CA GLU A 81 -8.09 16.69 19.88
C GLU A 81 -8.50 15.67 20.97
N LYS A 82 -9.63 14.98 20.78
CA LYS A 82 -10.16 13.96 21.70
C LYS A 82 -9.86 12.51 21.29
N GLY A 83 -9.09 12.29 20.22
CA GLY A 83 -8.76 10.96 19.72
C GLY A 83 -8.69 10.88 18.20
N CYS A 84 -9.34 9.87 17.60
CA CYS A 84 -9.28 9.62 16.16
C CYS A 84 -10.67 9.65 15.52
N ILE A 85 -10.81 10.40 14.42
CA ILE A 85 -11.97 10.30 13.55
C ILE A 85 -11.67 9.31 12.43
N VAL A 86 -12.42 8.21 12.39
CA VAL A 86 -12.31 7.18 11.35
C VAL A 86 -13.45 7.36 10.34
N ILE A 87 -13.10 7.64 9.10
CA ILE A 87 -14.06 7.76 7.99
C ILE A 87 -13.85 6.61 7.01
N ARG A 88 -14.81 5.70 6.93
CA ARG A 88 -14.83 4.63 5.92
C ARG A 88 -15.76 4.99 4.78
N LYS A 89 -15.30 4.81 3.55
CA LYS A 89 -16.06 4.93 2.32
C LYS A 89 -16.00 3.62 1.55
N ASN A 90 -17.17 3.04 1.24
CA ASN A 90 -17.27 1.88 0.33
C ASN A 90 -18.32 2.23 -0.72
N ASP A 91 -17.97 2.16 -2.01
CA ASP A 91 -18.93 2.24 -3.12
C ASP A 91 -19.99 3.36 -2.98
N GLY A 92 -19.57 4.56 -2.53
CA GLY A 92 -20.44 5.73 -2.34
C GLY A 92 -21.06 5.89 -0.95
N LEU A 93 -21.09 4.84 -0.13
CA LEU A 93 -21.52 4.93 1.27
C LEU A 93 -20.39 5.50 2.14
N LYS A 94 -20.74 6.34 3.12
CA LYS A 94 -19.80 6.97 4.05
C LYS A 94 -20.23 6.71 5.49
N TYR A 95 -19.32 6.14 6.28
CA TYR A 95 -19.48 5.90 7.71
C TYR A 95 -18.42 6.71 8.45
N LYS A 96 -18.83 7.36 9.54
CA LYS A 96 -17.94 8.11 10.43
C LYS A 96 -18.04 7.53 11.83
N ASN A 97 -16.90 7.23 12.43
CA ASN A 97 -16.80 6.83 13.82
C ASN A 97 -15.80 7.72 14.55
N ASN A 98 -16.08 8.05 15.81
CA ASN A 98 -15.18 8.81 16.66
C ASN A 98 -14.65 7.85 17.72
N LEU A 99 -13.33 7.63 17.72
CA LEU A 99 -12.63 6.81 18.69
C LEU A 99 -12.01 7.75 19.73
N GLU A 100 -12.63 7.83 20.90
CA GLU A 100 -12.12 8.67 21.99
C GLU A 100 -10.85 8.07 22.60
N ASN A 101 -9.89 8.93 22.95
CA ASN A 101 -8.61 8.57 23.55
C ASN A 101 -7.75 7.60 22.71
N GLU A 102 -8.00 7.52 21.41
CA GLU A 102 -7.24 6.70 20.46
C GLU A 102 -6.43 7.58 19.53
N ASP A 103 -5.16 7.24 19.32
CA ASP A 103 -4.29 7.96 18.39
C ASP A 103 -4.55 7.50 16.93
N PHE A 104 -4.57 8.44 15.99
CA PHE A 104 -4.91 8.15 14.59
C PHE A 104 -3.82 7.33 13.88
N PHE A 105 -2.56 7.48 14.27
CA PHE A 105 -1.44 6.71 13.75
C PHE A 105 -1.53 5.27 14.22
N ASP A 106 -1.81 5.05 15.51
CA ASP A 106 -2.01 3.71 16.08
C ASP A 106 -3.24 3.01 15.47
N CYS A 107 -4.33 3.74 15.26
CA CYS A 107 -5.52 3.19 14.60
C CYS A 107 -5.21 2.70 13.18
N PHE A 108 -4.45 3.49 12.41
CA PHE A 108 -4.04 3.12 11.06
C PHE A 108 -3.19 1.84 11.06
N TRP A 109 -2.15 1.77 11.89
CA TRP A 109 -1.23 0.62 11.90
C TRP A 109 -1.92 -0.66 12.37
N ARG A 110 -2.80 -0.55 13.37
CA ARG A 110 -3.59 -1.69 13.85
C ARG A 110 -4.37 -2.35 12.72
N ASP A 111 -5.03 -1.57 11.88
CA ASP A 111 -5.83 -2.10 10.76
C ASP A 111 -4.95 -2.53 9.57
N PHE A 112 -3.87 -1.79 9.28
CA PHE A 112 -2.95 -2.11 8.18
C PHE A 112 -2.14 -3.39 8.44
N GLU A 113 -1.63 -3.58 9.66
CA GLU A 113 -0.91 -4.81 10.02
C GLU A 113 -1.82 -6.05 9.94
N ILE A 114 -3.08 -5.91 10.34
CA ILE A 114 -4.06 -7.01 10.21
C ILE A 114 -4.24 -7.37 8.75
N ILE A 115 -4.44 -6.40 7.86
CA ILE A 115 -4.69 -6.71 6.45
C ILE A 115 -3.50 -7.40 5.78
N LEU A 116 -2.27 -7.02 6.15
CA LEU A 116 -1.05 -7.61 5.62
C LEU A 116 -0.89 -9.06 6.07
N LYS A 117 -1.31 -9.41 7.29
CA LYS A 117 -1.33 -10.82 7.75
C LYS A 117 -2.24 -11.69 6.89
N HIS A 118 -3.35 -11.13 6.40
CA HIS A 118 -4.28 -11.82 5.51
C HIS A 118 -3.84 -11.76 4.03
N GLN A 119 -2.89 -10.88 3.67
CA GLN A 119 -2.39 -10.72 2.30
C GLN A 119 -1.38 -11.80 1.92
N LYS A 120 -1.86 -12.97 1.51
CA LYS A 120 -1.01 -14.10 1.09
C LYS A 120 -0.81 -14.20 -0.43
N SER A 121 -1.66 -13.54 -1.22
CA SER A 121 -1.61 -13.52 -2.67
C SER A 121 -0.78 -12.35 -3.20
N VAL A 122 -0.37 -12.46 -4.48
CA VAL A 122 0.32 -11.37 -5.18
C VAL A 122 -0.63 -10.20 -5.38
N LEU A 123 -0.22 -9.00 -4.94
CA LEU A 123 -0.92 -7.76 -5.23
C LEU A 123 -0.67 -7.36 -6.68
N ASN A 124 -1.74 -6.95 -7.36
CA ASN A 124 -1.62 -6.32 -8.68
C ASN A 124 -0.97 -4.94 -8.52
N ASN A 125 -1.47 -4.13 -7.58
CA ASN A 125 -0.95 -2.77 -7.34
C ASN A 125 -0.68 -2.55 -5.86
N PHE A 126 0.50 -2.02 -5.54
CA PHE A 126 0.81 -1.46 -4.24
C PHE A 126 1.30 -0.02 -4.42
N HIS A 127 0.56 0.93 -3.85
CA HIS A 127 0.85 2.35 -3.96
C HIS A 127 1.13 2.95 -2.59
N VAL A 128 2.26 3.64 -2.45
CA VAL A 128 2.64 4.32 -1.21
C VAL A 128 2.84 5.80 -1.51
N ILE A 129 2.05 6.63 -0.83
CA ILE A 129 2.11 8.08 -0.94
C ILE A 129 2.61 8.66 0.38
N ILE A 130 3.65 9.48 0.34
CA ILE A 130 4.16 10.21 1.49
C ILE A 130 4.04 11.70 1.19
N ARG A 131 2.93 12.30 1.63
CA ARG A 131 2.64 13.73 1.47
C ARG A 131 3.07 14.46 2.73
N HIS A 132 4.23 15.10 2.71
CA HIS A 132 4.63 15.96 3.83
C HIS A 132 5.45 17.19 3.40
N HIS A 133 5.13 18.37 3.95
CA HIS A 133 5.99 19.56 3.85
C HIS A 133 6.93 19.62 5.07
N THR A 134 8.24 19.62 4.84
CA THR A 134 9.42 19.88 5.71
C THR A 134 9.32 20.17 7.23
N ARG A 135 8.21 20.66 7.81
CA ARG A 135 8.05 21.05 9.23
C ARG A 135 7.77 19.91 10.23
N ASN A 136 7.60 18.66 9.79
CA ASN A 136 7.25 17.53 10.68
C ASN A 136 7.99 16.24 10.29
N SER A 137 9.26 16.38 9.90
CA SER A 137 10.13 15.28 9.45
C SER A 137 10.22 14.11 10.46
N GLU A 138 10.09 14.40 11.76
CA GLU A 138 10.11 13.39 12.82
C GLU A 138 8.96 12.38 12.68
N LYS A 139 7.72 12.85 12.48
CA LYS A 139 6.56 11.95 12.30
C LYS A 139 6.68 11.09 11.06
N THR A 140 7.21 11.64 9.97
CA THR A 140 7.49 10.87 8.75
C THR A 140 8.59 9.83 8.99
N GLY A 141 9.63 10.16 9.76
CA GLY A 141 10.65 9.20 10.17
C GLY A 141 10.05 8.03 10.95
N VAL A 142 9.22 8.31 11.96
CA VAL A 142 8.53 7.29 12.76
C VAL A 142 7.60 6.44 11.88
N PHE A 143 6.86 7.05 10.95
CA PHE A 143 6.04 6.31 9.99
C PHE A 143 6.88 5.33 9.17
N LEU A 144 8.00 5.80 8.60
CA LEU A 144 8.86 4.96 7.77
C LEU A 144 9.51 3.84 8.57
N GLU A 145 9.94 4.08 9.81
CA GLU A 145 10.48 3.04 10.69
C GLU A 145 9.44 1.96 10.99
N HIS A 146 8.21 2.37 11.35
CA HIS A 146 7.13 1.42 11.60
C HIS A 146 6.77 0.63 10.33
N PHE A 147 6.78 1.30 9.17
CA PHE A 147 6.51 0.66 7.89
C PHE A 147 7.57 -0.37 7.52
N GLN A 148 8.84 -0.02 7.68
CA GLN A 148 9.97 -0.93 7.48
C GLN A 148 9.84 -2.17 8.37
N ARG A 149 9.60 -1.98 9.66
CA ARG A 149 9.43 -3.09 10.61
C ARG A 149 8.26 -3.99 10.23
N THR A 150 7.14 -3.39 9.83
CA THR A 150 5.95 -4.12 9.39
C THR A 150 6.26 -4.99 8.18
N LEU A 151 6.82 -4.42 7.12
CA LEU A 151 7.15 -5.17 5.90
C LEU A 151 8.29 -6.17 6.11
N ALA A 152 9.28 -5.85 6.94
CA ALA A 152 10.38 -6.76 7.29
C ALA A 152 9.91 -8.02 8.03
N SER A 153 8.83 -7.90 8.82
CA SER A 153 8.25 -9.04 9.53
C SER A 153 7.46 -10.00 8.63
N MET A 154 7.17 -9.61 7.39
CA MET A 154 6.38 -10.43 6.47
C MET A 154 7.20 -11.63 5.97
N THR A 155 6.64 -12.83 6.17
CA THR A 155 7.18 -14.09 5.64
C THR A 155 6.06 -14.87 4.94
N PRO A 156 6.11 -15.05 3.60
CA PRO A 156 7.11 -14.51 2.66
C PRO A 156 7.03 -12.98 2.52
N LYS A 157 8.06 -12.37 1.90
CA LYS A 157 8.06 -10.95 1.53
C LYS A 157 6.82 -10.60 0.70
N LEU A 158 6.36 -9.35 0.83
CA LEU A 158 5.21 -8.84 0.10
C LEU A 158 5.41 -9.02 -1.42
N GLN A 159 4.47 -9.71 -2.05
CA GLN A 159 4.49 -10.00 -3.48
C GLN A 159 3.67 -8.95 -4.22
N VAL A 160 4.27 -8.25 -5.17
CA VAL A 160 3.62 -7.15 -5.91
C VAL A 160 4.01 -7.21 -7.38
N LYS A 161 3.06 -6.90 -8.27
CA LYS A 161 3.31 -6.70 -9.70
C LYS A 161 3.68 -5.26 -10.03
N ASN A 162 2.84 -4.31 -9.64
CA ASN A 162 3.06 -2.88 -9.88
C ASN A 162 3.30 -2.16 -8.55
N LEU A 163 4.51 -1.65 -8.35
CA LEU A 163 4.87 -0.83 -7.20
C LEU A 163 4.96 0.64 -7.62
N GLU A 164 4.16 1.49 -7.00
CA GLU A 164 4.17 2.94 -7.20
C GLU A 164 4.54 3.62 -5.87
N LEU A 165 5.50 4.53 -5.90
CA LEU A 165 5.95 5.30 -4.75
C LEU A 165 5.88 6.80 -5.07
N GLU A 166 5.08 7.55 -4.35
CA GLU A 166 5.08 9.01 -4.37
C GLU A 166 5.79 9.54 -3.12
N VAL A 167 7.02 10.03 -3.28
CA VAL A 167 7.94 10.37 -2.19
C VAL A 167 8.50 11.78 -2.32
N LEU A 168 9.07 12.30 -1.24
CA LEU A 168 9.75 13.61 -1.21
C LEU A 168 11.23 13.51 -1.60
N ASN A 169 11.85 12.36 -1.35
CA ASN A 169 13.23 12.07 -1.70
C ASN A 169 13.45 10.56 -1.83
N LEU A 170 14.56 10.16 -2.45
CA LEU A 170 14.85 8.75 -2.71
C LEU A 170 15.13 7.93 -1.44
N ASN A 171 15.54 8.55 -0.33
CA ASN A 171 15.74 7.82 0.94
C ASN A 171 14.41 7.26 1.45
N GLN A 172 13.30 7.95 1.20
CA GLN A 172 11.97 7.42 1.51
C GLN A 172 11.63 6.20 0.64
N ALA A 173 11.96 6.21 -0.65
CA ALA A 173 11.77 5.03 -1.49
C ALA A 173 12.63 3.84 -1.01
N GLN A 174 13.86 4.09 -0.56
CA GLN A 174 14.74 3.07 0.04
C GLN A 174 14.16 2.44 1.30
N SER A 175 13.26 3.12 2.00
CA SER A 175 12.61 2.53 3.17
C SER A 175 11.59 1.44 2.81
N VAL A 176 11.11 1.40 1.57
CA VAL A 176 10.06 0.46 1.14
C VAL A 176 10.63 -0.65 0.28
N LEU A 177 11.45 -0.29 -0.70
CA LEU A 177 11.94 -1.19 -1.75
C LEU A 177 12.61 -2.49 -1.27
N PRO A 178 13.44 -2.53 -0.22
CA PRO A 178 14.12 -3.76 0.22
C PRO A 178 13.18 -4.88 0.68
N PHE A 179 11.95 -4.52 1.07
CA PHE A 179 10.99 -5.42 1.71
C PHE A 179 9.92 -5.95 0.74
N VAL A 180 9.93 -5.49 -0.50
CA VAL A 180 9.09 -6.02 -1.58
C VAL A 180 9.85 -7.12 -2.33
N ASN A 181 9.16 -8.20 -2.70
CA ASN A 181 9.75 -9.24 -3.52
C ASN A 181 9.95 -8.74 -4.97
N SER A 182 11.19 -8.84 -5.47
CA SER A 182 11.60 -8.38 -6.80
C SER A 182 11.19 -9.31 -7.95
N GLU A 183 10.90 -10.58 -7.70
CA GLU A 183 10.68 -11.62 -8.74
C GLU A 183 9.37 -11.46 -9.50
N ARG A 184 8.38 -10.80 -8.88
CA ARG A 184 7.03 -10.64 -9.45
C ARG A 184 6.75 -9.24 -9.99
N ILE A 185 7.72 -8.33 -9.87
CA ILE A 185 7.57 -6.94 -10.29
C ILE A 185 7.51 -6.87 -11.82
N GLU A 186 6.40 -6.32 -12.32
CA GLU A 186 6.14 -6.02 -13.73
C GLU A 186 6.29 -4.52 -14.01
N LYS A 187 6.11 -3.67 -12.99
CA LYS A 187 6.29 -2.22 -13.08
C LYS A 187 6.78 -1.62 -11.77
N LEU A 188 7.78 -0.75 -11.82
CA LEU A 188 8.23 0.09 -10.70
C LEU A 188 8.18 1.55 -11.09
N VAL A 189 7.40 2.36 -10.38
CA VAL A 189 7.30 3.81 -10.60
C VAL A 189 7.64 4.55 -9.33
N ILE A 190 8.51 5.56 -9.44
CA ILE A 190 8.81 6.47 -8.34
C ILE A 190 8.57 7.89 -8.81
N PHE A 191 7.68 8.60 -8.11
CA PHE A 191 7.47 10.03 -8.24
C PHE A 191 8.18 10.74 -7.09
N VAL A 192 9.02 11.72 -7.43
CA VAL A 192 9.70 12.56 -6.42
C VAL A 192 9.15 13.98 -6.49
N TYR A 193 8.41 14.39 -5.45
CA TYR A 193 7.82 15.72 -5.37
C TYR A 193 8.89 16.82 -5.36
N LYS A 194 8.59 17.88 -6.11
CA LYS A 194 9.53 18.86 -6.68
C LYS A 194 10.05 19.96 -5.75
N ASP A 195 9.62 20.04 -4.49
CA ASP A 195 9.99 21.17 -3.60
C ASP A 195 11.50 21.30 -3.30
N HIS A 196 12.34 20.37 -3.76
CA HIS A 196 13.79 20.37 -3.55
C HIS A 196 14.64 20.41 -4.83
N PHE A 197 14.16 21.10 -5.86
CA PHE A 197 14.71 21.15 -7.22
C PHE A 197 16.14 21.64 -7.47
N ARG A 198 16.99 21.73 -6.46
CA ARG A 198 18.43 21.92 -6.65
C ARG A 198 19.29 20.77 -6.12
N ILE A 199 18.67 19.71 -5.60
CA ILE A 199 19.40 18.57 -5.08
C ILE A 199 19.59 17.56 -6.20
N ARG A 200 20.86 17.31 -6.53
CA ARG A 200 21.26 16.20 -7.41
C ARG A 200 20.70 14.91 -6.80
N LEU A 201 19.86 14.19 -7.53
CA LEU A 201 19.32 12.90 -7.09
C LEU A 201 20.49 11.92 -6.95
N ASP A 202 20.91 11.67 -5.71
CA ASP A 202 21.87 10.62 -5.42
C ASP A 202 21.17 9.27 -5.45
N THR A 203 21.51 8.46 -6.44
CA THR A 203 20.96 7.13 -6.65
C THR A 203 21.91 6.03 -6.17
N SER A 204 23.09 6.39 -5.64
CA SER A 204 24.15 5.44 -5.27
C SER A 204 23.63 4.30 -4.39
N GLU A 205 22.86 4.61 -3.35
CA GLU A 205 22.26 3.62 -2.47
C GLU A 205 21.14 2.81 -3.16
N MET A 206 20.35 3.42 -4.05
CA MET A 206 19.32 2.71 -4.83
C MET A 206 19.93 1.65 -5.74
N THR A 207 21.10 1.94 -6.33
CA THR A 207 21.79 0.98 -7.20
C THR A 207 22.24 -0.28 -6.49
N LYS A 208 22.22 -0.33 -5.14
CA LYS A 208 22.54 -1.53 -4.37
C LYS A 208 21.34 -2.48 -4.27
N LEU A 209 20.11 -1.97 -4.41
CA LEU A 209 18.87 -2.73 -4.23
C LEU A 209 18.58 -3.64 -5.42
N GLU A 210 18.27 -4.91 -5.14
CA GLU A 210 17.97 -5.90 -6.19
C GLU A 210 16.75 -5.52 -7.02
N ILE A 211 15.65 -5.10 -6.37
CA ILE A 211 14.44 -4.64 -7.06
C ILE A 211 14.72 -3.47 -8.02
N TRP A 212 15.62 -2.56 -7.65
CA TRP A 212 16.03 -1.45 -8.50
C TRP A 212 16.82 -1.94 -9.71
N LYS A 213 17.85 -2.76 -9.48
CA LYS A 213 18.67 -3.36 -10.56
C LYS A 213 17.81 -4.12 -11.56
N ASN A 214 16.95 -5.02 -11.06
CA ASN A 214 16.09 -5.86 -11.89
C ASN A 214 15.10 -5.02 -12.71
N SER A 215 14.48 -4.01 -12.09
CA SER A 215 13.52 -3.13 -12.76
C SER A 215 14.18 -2.26 -13.84
N PHE A 216 15.35 -1.72 -13.53
CA PHE A 216 16.12 -0.90 -14.47
C PHE A 216 16.62 -1.72 -15.67
N SER A 217 17.23 -2.89 -15.42
CA SER A 217 17.72 -3.78 -16.47
C SER A 217 16.60 -4.32 -17.38
N SER A 218 15.40 -4.51 -16.83
CA SER A 218 14.24 -4.99 -17.60
C SER A 218 13.46 -3.87 -18.31
N GLY A 219 13.82 -2.60 -18.09
CA GLY A 219 13.14 -1.46 -18.69
C GLY A 219 11.73 -1.22 -18.16
N ILE A 220 11.43 -1.67 -16.94
CA ILE A 220 10.12 -1.55 -16.28
C ILE A 220 10.12 -0.48 -15.17
N PHE A 221 11.18 0.32 -15.10
CA PHE A 221 11.36 1.40 -14.14
C PHE A 221 11.01 2.77 -14.74
N GLU A 222 10.18 3.55 -14.04
CA GLU A 222 9.82 4.92 -14.39
C GLU A 222 10.13 5.86 -13.21
N LEU A 223 10.80 6.99 -13.49
CA LEU A 223 11.03 8.07 -12.53
C LEU A 223 10.30 9.32 -13.00
N GLY A 224 9.27 9.72 -12.26
CA GLY A 224 8.41 10.86 -12.56
C GLY A 224 8.53 11.99 -11.54
N LYS A 225 7.86 13.11 -11.83
CA LYS A 225 7.80 14.27 -10.94
C LYS A 225 6.46 14.41 -10.23
N GLU A 226 5.35 14.24 -10.94
CA GLU A 226 3.98 14.22 -10.38
C GLU A 226 3.09 13.29 -11.21
N ARG A 227 2.07 12.69 -10.58
CA ARG A 227 1.11 11.79 -11.24
C ARG A 227 0.18 12.51 -12.22
N SER A 228 -0.08 13.80 -12.02
CA SER A 228 -0.85 14.69 -12.91
C SER A 228 -0.15 15.01 -14.24
N ASP A 229 1.16 14.77 -14.35
CA ASP A 229 1.92 14.99 -15.59
C ASP A 229 1.84 13.80 -16.56
N VAL A 230 1.16 12.70 -16.19
CA VAL A 230 0.86 11.59 -17.11
C VAL A 230 -0.39 11.92 -17.93
N ILE A 231 -0.32 13.01 -18.69
CA ILE A 231 -1.25 13.28 -19.78
C ILE A 231 -0.72 12.50 -20.99
N VAL A 232 -1.54 11.58 -21.51
CA VAL A 232 -1.37 11.09 -22.88
C VAL A 232 -1.54 12.29 -23.81
N THR A 233 -0.44 12.88 -24.25
CA THR A 233 -0.39 13.72 -25.45
C THR A 233 0.90 13.41 -26.19
N GLU A 234 0.76 12.89 -27.40
CA GLU A 234 1.73 13.09 -28.47
C GLU A 234 2.16 14.56 -28.47
N GLY A 235 3.44 14.82 -28.24
CA GLY A 235 3.93 16.19 -28.20
C GLY A 235 5.29 16.29 -27.54
N ARG A 236 6.29 16.72 -28.31
CA ARG A 236 7.67 16.94 -27.86
C ARG A 236 7.70 17.82 -26.61
N ILE A 237 8.39 17.38 -25.57
CA ILE A 237 8.88 18.27 -24.51
C ILE A 237 10.40 18.10 -24.42
N ASN A 238 11.12 19.20 -24.61
CA ASN A 238 12.58 19.27 -24.51
C ASN A 238 13.03 19.00 -23.07
N ALA A 239 13.91 18.02 -22.89
CA ALA A 239 14.61 17.77 -21.63
C ALA A 239 15.85 18.66 -21.51
N PRO A 240 16.18 19.20 -20.32
CA PRO A 240 17.53 19.65 -20.05
C PRO A 240 18.43 18.42 -19.92
N GLU A 241 19.46 18.35 -20.75
CA GLU A 241 20.52 17.35 -20.69
C GLU A 241 21.12 17.31 -19.28
N ILE A 242 20.98 16.16 -18.62
CA ILE A 242 21.81 15.80 -17.47
C ILE A 242 22.77 14.73 -17.99
N ASN A 243 24.05 15.10 -18.04
CA ASN A 243 25.14 14.22 -18.44
C ASN A 243 25.13 12.92 -17.62
N GLY A 244 24.71 11.82 -18.27
CA GLY A 244 24.70 10.48 -17.72
C GLY A 244 23.39 9.74 -17.99
N LYS A 245 23.19 9.33 -19.25
CA LYS A 245 22.16 8.40 -19.77
C LYS A 245 21.10 7.92 -18.75
N ILE A 246 19.94 8.57 -18.75
CA ILE A 246 18.67 7.94 -18.33
C ILE A 246 17.92 7.60 -19.62
N LEU A 247 17.73 6.31 -19.89
CA LEU A 247 16.85 5.83 -20.95
C LEU A 247 15.42 6.24 -20.59
N LEU A 248 14.84 7.17 -21.34
CA LEU A 248 13.40 7.22 -21.53
C LEU A 248 13.03 5.95 -22.33
N ALA A 249 12.45 4.95 -21.66
CA ALA A 249 11.89 3.79 -22.35
C ALA A 249 10.55 4.19 -23.02
N ALA A 250 10.63 4.81 -24.20
CA ALA A 250 9.55 4.81 -25.16
C ALA A 250 9.93 3.84 -26.29
N LYS A 251 9.43 2.60 -26.25
CA LYS A 251 9.59 1.65 -27.35
C LYS A 251 8.68 2.02 -28.51
N ASN A 252 9.27 2.01 -29.70
CA ASN A 252 8.67 2.15 -31.02
C ASN A 252 7.39 1.31 -31.22
N VAL A 253 6.35 1.92 -31.79
CA VAL A 253 5.41 1.25 -32.69
C VAL A 253 5.35 2.06 -33.97
N SER A 254 5.87 1.48 -35.04
CA SER A 254 5.75 1.93 -36.42
C SER A 254 4.31 1.76 -36.92
N PHE A 255 3.74 2.79 -37.52
CA PHE A 255 2.74 2.61 -38.56
C PHE A 255 3.27 3.22 -39.86
N LEU A 256 3.39 2.36 -40.87
CA LEU A 256 3.60 2.74 -42.26
C LEU A 256 2.34 3.47 -42.77
N ILE A 257 2.59 4.65 -43.34
CA ILE A 257 1.82 5.44 -44.33
C ILE A 257 0.34 5.67 -44.04
#